data_AF-A0A933AXL7-F1
#
_entry.id   AF-A0A933AXL7-F1
#
_cell.length_a   1.000
_cell.length_b   1.000
_cell.length_c   1.000
_cell.angle_alpha   90.00
_cell.angle_beta   90.00
_cell.angle_gamma   90.00
#
_symmetry.space_group_name_H-M   'P 1'
#
loop_
_entity.id
_entity.type
_entity.pdbx_description
1 polymer ?
#
loop_
_entity_poly.entity_id
_entity_poly.type
_entity_poly.pdbx_seq_one_letter_code
_entity_poly.pdbx_strand_id
1 'polypeptide(L)' 'MRVVALLFLFLIVAVLAACSPSTGPPAIPHPVTSQECVRCHREGKEGAPKMNHPARGTCSSCHKPA' A
#
# COMPACT_ATOMS: atom_id res chain seq x y z
N MET A 1 25.86 -27.33 -18.35
CA MET A 1 26.13 -26.65 -17.07
C MET A 1 25.89 -25.14 -17.14
N ARG A 2 26.42 -24.42 -18.14
CA ARG A 2 26.20 -22.95 -18.30
C ARG A 2 24.73 -22.55 -18.48
N VAL A 3 23.96 -23.29 -19.28
CA VAL A 3 22.52 -23.00 -19.50
C VAL A 3 21.70 -23.18 -18.22
N VAL A 4 21.99 -24.22 -17.44
CA VAL A 4 21.29 -24.50 -16.16
C VAL A 4 21.59 -23.40 -15.13
N ALA A 5 22.83 -22.92 -15.07
CA ALA A 5 23.21 -21.81 -14.19
C ALA A 5 22.53 -20.48 -14.57
N LEU A 6 22.38 -20.20 -15.87
CA LEU A 6 21.67 -19.00 -16.35
C LEU A 6 20.17 -19.06 -16.07
N LEU A 7 19.54 -20.23 -16.21
CA LEU A 7 18.13 -20.42 -15.87
C LEU A 7 17.88 -20.26 -14.36
N PHE A 8 18.76 -20.82 -13.53
CA PHE A 8 18.69 -20.62 -12.07
C PHE A 8 18.85 -19.15 -11.68
N LEU A 9 19.82 -18.45 -12.28
CA LEU A 9 20.02 -17.02 -12.03
C LEU A 9 18.80 -16.19 -12.45
N PHE A 10 18.21 -16.50 -13.61
CA PHE A 10 17.01 -15.83 -14.10
C PHE A 10 15.81 -16.04 -13.17
N LEU A 11 15.60 -17.28 -12.68
CA LEU A 11 14.54 -17.58 -11.72
C LEU A 11 14.74 -16.83 -10.39
N ILE A 12 15.98 -16.75 -9.89
CA ILE A 12 16.28 -16.01 -8.66
C ILE A 12 15.98 -14.51 -8.84
N VAL A 13 16.42 -13.91 -9.95
CA VAL A 13 16.16 -12.49 -10.25
C VAL A 13 14.66 -12.21 -10.42
N ALA A 14 13.93 -13.10 -11.10
CA ALA A 14 12.49 -12.97 -11.27
C ALA A 14 11.73 -13.04 -9.94
N VAL A 15 12.11 -13.95 -9.04
CA VAL A 15 11.51 -14.07 -7.70
C VAL A 15 11.78 -12.82 -6.85
N LEU A 16 13.00 -12.27 -6.91
CA LEU A 16 13.35 -11.06 -6.17
C LEU A 16 12.63 -9.81 -6.70
N ALA A 17 12.34 -9.75 -8.00
CA ALA A 17 11.63 -8.63 -8.62
C ALA A 17 10.10 -8.63 -8.38
N ALA A 18 9.53 -9.77 -7.98
CA ALA A 18 8.07 -9.93 -7.84
C ALA A 18 7.48 -9.25 -6.58
N CYS A 19 8.31 -8.90 -5.59
CA CYS A 19 7.85 -8.23 -4.37
C CYS A 19 8.21 -6.75 -4.42
N SER A 20 7.38 -5.94 -5.09
CA SER A 20 7.50 -4.49 -5.02
C SER A 20 6.70 -3.98 -3.81
N PRO A 21 7.34 -3.48 -2.73
CA PRO A 21 6.61 -2.81 -1.66
C PRO A 21 5.94 -1.56 -2.24
N SER A 22 4.66 -1.35 -1.93
CA SER A 22 3.98 -0.11 -2.29
C SER A 22 4.67 1.06 -1.57
N THR A 23 5.39 1.90 -2.30
CA THR A 23 6.16 3.02 -1.74
C THR A 23 5.30 4.24 -1.38
N GLY A 24 3.98 4.07 -1.27
CA GLY A 24 3.05 5.18 -1.12
C GLY A 24 1.89 4.90 -0.16
N PRO A 25 1.18 5.95 0.28
CA PRO A 25 -0.06 5.81 1.05
C PRO A 25 -1.06 4.92 0.27
N PRO A 26 -1.84 4.07 0.95
CA PRO A 26 -2.87 3.29 0.30
C PRO A 26 -3.91 4.20 -0.37
N ALA A 27 -4.40 3.77 -1.53
CA ALA A 27 -5.53 4.41 -2.20
C ALA A 27 -6.82 4.23 -1.38
N ILE A 28 -7.78 5.13 -1.57
CA ILE A 28 -9.08 5.08 -0.91
C ILE A 28 -10.03 4.21 -1.74
N PRO A 29 -10.43 3.02 -1.26
CA PRO A 29 -11.23 2.06 -2.05
C PRO A 29 -12.75 2.30 -1.93
N HIS A 30 -13.16 3.40 -1.30
CA HIS A 30 -14.56 3.71 -1.02
C HIS A 30 -14.87 5.18 -1.32
N PRO A 31 -16.13 5.52 -1.61
CA PRO A 31 -16.54 6.92 -1.75
C PRO A 31 -16.32 7.68 -0.44
N VAL A 32 -15.88 8.93 -0.56
CA VAL A 32 -15.67 9.85 0.56
C VAL A 32 -16.73 10.93 0.49
N THR A 33 -17.72 10.88 1.39
CA THR A 33 -18.85 11.82 1.42
C THR A 33 -18.64 12.98 2.39
N SER A 34 -17.67 12.86 3.31
CA SER A 34 -17.29 13.89 4.28
C SER A 34 -15.79 13.80 4.58
N GLN A 35 -15.22 14.85 5.20
CA GLN A 35 -13.80 14.86 5.60
C GLN A 35 -13.55 14.21 6.98
N GLU A 36 -14.51 13.45 7.51
CA GLU A 36 -14.46 12.84 8.84
C GLU A 36 -13.69 11.49 8.86
N CYS A 37 -12.57 11.40 8.13
CA CYS A 37 -11.79 10.17 7.95
C CYS A 37 -11.37 9.52 9.28
N VAL A 38 -11.08 10.35 10.28
CA VAL A 38 -10.58 9.93 11.60
C VAL A 38 -11.61 9.12 12.41
N ARG A 39 -12.91 9.22 12.08
CA ARG A 39 -13.96 8.47 12.79
C ARG A 39 -13.75 6.96 12.72
N CYS A 40 -13.35 6.47 11.55
CA CYS A 40 -13.09 5.06 11.34
C CYS A 40 -11.58 4.76 11.45
N HIS A 41 -10.72 5.60 10.87
CA HIS A 41 -9.28 5.32 10.76
C HIS A 41 -8.47 5.52 12.05
N ARG A 42 -8.93 6.28 13.05
CA ARG A 42 -8.13 6.53 14.28
C ARG A 42 -7.82 5.25 15.04
N GLU A 43 -8.82 4.38 15.17
CA GLU A 43 -8.71 3.13 15.91
C GLU A 43 -8.89 1.89 15.03
N GLY A 44 -9.24 2.08 13.75
CA GLY A 44 -9.53 1.00 12.81
C GLY A 44 -10.91 0.39 13.01
N LYS A 45 -11.94 1.23 13.03
CA LYS A 45 -13.35 0.81 13.14
C LYS A 45 -13.90 0.43 11.77
N GLU A 46 -14.91 -0.43 11.75
CA GLU A 46 -15.66 -0.79 10.53
C GLU A 46 -14.77 -1.40 9.43
N GLY A 47 -13.69 -2.08 9.82
CA GLY A 47 -12.73 -2.67 8.88
C GLY A 47 -11.73 -1.67 8.27
N ALA A 48 -11.80 -0.40 8.66
CA ALA A 48 -10.80 0.59 8.27
C ALA A 48 -9.43 0.24 8.88
N PRO A 49 -8.32 0.45 8.17
CA PRO A 49 -6.99 0.34 8.76
C PRO A 49 -6.78 1.43 9.81
N LYS A 50 -6.17 1.05 10.94
CA LYS A 50 -5.72 2.00 11.95
C LYS A 50 -4.61 2.88 11.38
N MET A 51 -4.70 4.19 11.60
CA MET A 51 -3.65 5.12 11.22
C MET A 51 -2.32 4.73 11.89
N ASN A 52 -1.28 4.60 11.08
CA ASN A 52 0.10 4.42 11.52
C ASN A 52 0.87 5.74 11.64
N HIS A 53 0.18 6.86 11.43
CA HIS A 53 0.73 8.21 11.52
C HIS A 53 -0.24 9.11 12.31
N PRO A 54 0.26 10.19 12.94
CA PRO A 54 -0.63 11.19 13.53
C PRO A 54 -1.52 11.82 12.47
N ALA A 55 -2.66 12.37 12.89
CA ALA A 55 -3.51 13.16 12.00
C ALA A 55 -2.68 14.31 11.39
N ARG A 56 -2.79 14.47 10.07
CA ARG A 56 -2.18 15.56 9.30
C ARG A 56 -3.30 16.45 8.79
N GLY A 57 -2.96 17.54 8.10
CA GLY A 57 -3.94 18.51 7.58
C GLY A 57 -5.03 17.86 6.72
N THR A 58 -4.76 17.66 5.42
CA THR A 58 -5.75 17.06 4.50
C THR A 58 -5.34 15.65 4.10
N CYS A 59 -6.18 14.65 4.42
CA CYS A 59 -5.88 13.23 4.12
C CYS A 59 -5.68 13.00 2.61
N SER A 60 -6.47 13.68 1.78
CA SER A 60 -6.45 13.57 0.31
C SER A 60 -5.22 14.19 -0.35
N SER A 61 -4.37 14.91 0.40
CA SER A 61 -3.07 15.34 -0.11
C SER A 61 -2.17 14.15 -0.43
N CYS A 62 -2.33 13.05 0.31
CA CYS A 62 -1.51 11.84 0.17
C CYS A 62 -2.34 10.62 -0.26
N HIS A 63 -3.54 10.42 0.30
CA HIS A 63 -4.42 9.31 -0.04
C HIS A 63 -5.34 9.70 -1.20
N LYS A 64 -5.16 9.09 -2.37
CA LYS A 64 -6.00 9.34 -3.55
C LYS A 64 -7.07 8.24 -3.68
N PRO A 65 -8.26 8.54 -4.23
CA PRO A 65 -9.18 7.50 -4.67
C PRO A 65 -8.49 6.51 -5.60
N ALA A 66 -8.85 5.24 -5.49
CA ALA A 66 -8.44 4.21 -6.44
C ALA A 66 -9.10 4.43 -7.82
#